data_AF-A0A7C6F7I0-F1
#
_entry.id   AF-A0A7C6F7I0-F1
#
_cell.length_a   1.000
_cell.length_b   1.000
_cell.length_c   1.000
_cell.angle_alpha   90.00
_cell.angle_beta   90.00
_cell.angle_gamma   90.00
#
_symmetry.space_group_name_H-M   'P 1'
#
loop_
_entity.id
_entity.type
_entity.pdbx_description
1 polymer ?
#
loop_
_entity_poly.entity_id
_entity_poly.type
_entity_poly.pdbx_seq_one_letter_code
_entity_poly.pdbx_strand_id
1 'polypeptide(L)'
;MAPLLSGDTAIERNFLENFLLPPSFANLPAGMLPMCYPADHPDGVFIPNWALWFVLQLEEYLGRSGDRRMVDALEPKVMALFEYFKPFRNEDGLLEKLKSWVFIEWSAANRFTQDVNYPTNMLYAAALDAAGRMYSKPQLLRQAEAIRDVIRRQSFDGEFFVDNAVRRRGRLEPTRNRSEVCQYFAFYFGVASPETHAALWRKLERDFGPLRKTTGAFKEIHAANSFIGNVLRLELLARRGLGQQILDESLGYQLYMADRTGTLWENDGPYASCNHGFASHVVQVLYRDVLGFQFVDPVGKRVRIRVPRSALAWCEGRVPLPEGGLTLRWWKQADSVCYHVDAPAPYQVEVENGAGITLRER
;
A
#
# COMPACT_ATOMS: atom_id res chain seq x y z
N MET A 1 -5.95 -1.65 -8.96
CA MET A 1 -6.61 -2.96 -9.09
C MET A 1 -7.75 -2.94 -10.10
N ALA A 2 -8.63 -1.93 -10.14
CA ALA A 2 -9.82 -1.98 -11.01
C ALA A 2 -9.49 -2.22 -12.49
N PRO A 3 -8.50 -1.56 -13.13
CA PRO A 3 -8.16 -1.84 -14.52
C PRO A 3 -7.70 -3.27 -14.77
N LEU A 4 -7.09 -3.93 -13.77
CA LEU A 4 -6.65 -5.31 -13.87
C LEU A 4 -7.83 -6.29 -14.02
N LEU A 5 -9.00 -5.91 -13.49
CA LEU A 5 -10.19 -6.77 -13.41
C LEU A 5 -11.29 -6.34 -14.40
N SER A 6 -11.49 -5.04 -14.61
CA SER A 6 -12.53 -4.51 -15.50
C SER A 6 -11.99 -3.93 -16.82
N GLY A 7 -10.69 -3.65 -16.91
CA GLY A 7 -10.08 -3.00 -18.07
C GLY A 7 -10.26 -1.49 -18.10
N ASP A 8 -10.87 -0.92 -17.05
CA ASP A 8 -11.14 0.51 -16.93
C ASP A 8 -10.99 1.04 -15.50
N THR A 9 -11.25 2.33 -15.33
CA THR A 9 -11.24 3.02 -14.03
C THR A 9 -12.63 3.53 -13.63
N ALA A 10 -13.71 2.97 -14.20
CA ALA A 10 -15.07 3.50 -14.01
C ALA A 10 -15.50 3.50 -12.54
N ILE A 11 -15.20 2.42 -11.81
CA ILE A 11 -15.49 2.30 -10.38
C ILE A 11 -14.66 3.28 -9.55
N GLU A 12 -13.37 3.43 -9.86
CA GLU A 12 -12.49 4.39 -9.17
C GLU A 12 -12.96 5.83 -9.41
N ARG A 13 -13.35 6.16 -10.65
CA ARG A 13 -13.92 7.47 -11.00
C ARG A 13 -15.19 7.74 -10.22
N ASN A 14 -16.12 6.78 -10.19
CA ASN A 14 -17.38 6.94 -9.45
C ASN A 14 -17.10 7.17 -7.96
N PHE A 15 -16.19 6.42 -7.35
CA PHE A 15 -15.78 6.62 -5.96
C PHE A 15 -15.23 8.04 -5.73
N LEU A 16 -14.26 8.50 -6.53
CA LEU A 16 -13.64 9.82 -6.37
C LEU A 16 -14.61 10.98 -6.65
N GLU A 17 -15.49 10.83 -7.64
CA GLU A 17 -16.51 11.81 -7.98
C GLU A 17 -17.48 12.04 -6.81
N ASN A 18 -17.84 10.99 -6.07
CA ASN A 18 -18.65 11.14 -4.86
C ASN A 18 -17.98 12.10 -3.85
N PHE A 19 -16.65 12.05 -3.68
CA PHE A 19 -15.98 13.02 -2.81
C PHE A 19 -15.88 14.42 -3.41
N LEU A 20 -15.86 14.53 -4.74
CA LEU A 20 -15.79 15.82 -5.45
C LEU A 20 -17.10 16.61 -5.35
N LEU A 21 -18.24 15.95 -5.57
CA LEU A 21 -19.54 16.62 -5.77
C LEU A 21 -20.03 17.50 -4.60
N PRO A 22 -19.93 17.08 -3.31
CA PRO A 22 -20.43 17.90 -2.21
C PRO A 22 -19.53 19.12 -1.97
N PRO A 23 -20.06 20.32 -1.72
CA PRO A 23 -19.24 21.46 -1.36
C PRO A 23 -18.59 21.31 0.03
N SER A 24 -19.24 20.56 0.92
CA SER A 24 -18.79 20.25 2.28
C SER A 24 -19.39 18.93 2.75
N PHE A 25 -18.84 18.39 3.85
CA PHE A 25 -19.34 17.19 4.50
C PHE A 25 -19.91 17.57 5.88
N ALA A 26 -21.20 17.33 6.09
CA ALA A 26 -21.87 17.66 7.34
C ALA A 26 -21.25 16.89 8.52
N ASN A 27 -21.28 17.50 9.71
CA ASN A 27 -20.80 16.91 10.97
C ASN A 27 -19.29 16.63 11.06
N LEU A 28 -18.51 16.98 10.03
CA LEU A 28 -17.06 16.86 10.04
C LEU A 28 -16.37 18.22 10.20
N PRO A 29 -15.18 18.26 10.80
CA PRO A 29 -14.34 19.46 10.79
C PRO A 29 -14.07 19.95 9.36
N ALA A 30 -13.92 21.26 9.19
CA ALA A 30 -13.58 21.85 7.90
C ALA A 30 -12.32 21.19 7.32
N GLY A 31 -12.38 20.79 6.04
CA GLY A 31 -11.30 20.13 5.32
C GLY A 31 -11.19 18.61 5.51
N MET A 32 -11.85 18.02 6.50
CA MET A 32 -11.83 16.57 6.71
C MET A 32 -12.70 15.84 5.69
N LEU A 33 -12.29 14.61 5.33
CA LEU A 33 -13.04 13.70 4.47
C LEU A 33 -13.75 12.62 5.30
N PRO A 34 -14.97 12.19 4.89
CA PRO A 34 -15.67 11.09 5.54
C PRO A 34 -14.93 9.76 5.39
N MET A 35 -14.99 8.91 6.42
CA MET A 35 -14.35 7.59 6.42
C MET A 35 -15.07 6.54 5.56
N CYS A 36 -16.36 6.73 5.31
CA CYS A 36 -17.19 5.94 4.40
C CYS A 36 -18.04 6.92 3.58
N TYR A 37 -18.05 6.81 2.25
CA TYR A 37 -18.81 7.74 1.41
C TYR A 37 -19.18 7.12 0.05
N PRO A 38 -20.40 7.36 -0.48
CA PRO A 38 -21.52 8.06 0.16
C PRO A 38 -22.15 7.21 1.27
N ALA A 39 -22.20 7.74 2.50
CA ALA A 39 -22.84 7.11 3.64
C ALA A 39 -23.21 8.18 4.68
N ASP A 40 -24.32 7.97 5.39
CA ASP A 40 -24.77 8.87 6.45
C ASP A 40 -24.14 8.47 7.79
N HIS A 41 -23.10 9.19 8.19
CA HIS A 41 -22.47 9.08 9.52
C HIS A 41 -22.58 10.43 10.26
N PRO A 42 -23.73 10.71 10.92
CA PRO A 42 -23.95 11.99 11.59
C PRO A 42 -23.27 12.12 12.96
N ASP A 43 -22.52 11.10 13.39
CA ASP A 43 -21.85 11.04 14.70
C ASP A 43 -20.54 11.85 14.76
N GLY A 44 -20.08 12.39 13.63
CA GLY A 44 -18.85 13.17 13.52
C GLY A 44 -17.57 12.34 13.70
N VAL A 45 -17.67 11.01 13.66
CA VAL A 45 -16.51 10.11 13.69
C VAL A 45 -15.84 10.11 12.32
N PHE A 46 -14.51 10.19 12.32
CA PHE A 46 -13.69 10.15 11.11
C PHE A 46 -12.35 9.50 11.42
N ILE A 47 -11.66 9.09 10.35
CA ILE A 47 -10.36 8.45 10.45
C ILE A 47 -9.36 9.30 9.63
N PRO A 48 -8.50 10.11 10.29
CA PRO A 48 -7.56 10.98 9.59
C PRO A 48 -6.64 10.19 8.64
N ASN A 49 -6.27 8.96 8.99
CA ASN A 49 -5.45 8.10 8.16
C ASN A 49 -6.13 7.74 6.82
N TRP A 50 -7.44 7.51 6.80
CA TRP A 50 -8.15 7.23 5.54
C TRP A 50 -8.23 8.45 4.63
N ALA A 51 -8.38 9.64 5.21
CA ALA A 51 -8.30 10.88 4.44
C ALA A 51 -6.90 11.08 3.81
N LEU A 52 -5.83 10.63 4.48
CA LEU A 52 -4.48 10.64 3.89
C LEU A 52 -4.34 9.59 2.77
N TRP A 53 -4.85 8.36 2.97
CA TRP A 53 -4.89 7.32 1.94
C TRP A 53 -5.66 7.76 0.68
N PHE A 54 -6.72 8.56 0.83
CA PHE A 54 -7.45 9.14 -0.30
C PHE A 54 -6.52 9.94 -1.23
N VAL A 55 -5.56 10.70 -0.68
CA VAL A 55 -4.61 11.48 -1.49
C VAL A 55 -3.68 10.57 -2.30
N LEU A 56 -3.22 9.46 -1.70
CA LEU A 56 -2.40 8.46 -2.40
C LEU A 56 -3.21 7.77 -3.50
N GLN A 57 -4.44 7.37 -3.17
CA GLN A 57 -5.36 6.74 -4.13
C GLN A 57 -5.64 7.67 -5.32
N LEU A 58 -5.76 8.99 -5.08
CA LEU A 58 -5.95 9.98 -6.14
C LEU A 58 -4.76 10.07 -7.10
N GLU A 59 -3.53 10.01 -6.57
CA GLU A 59 -2.32 9.96 -7.41
C GLU A 59 -2.24 8.68 -8.24
N GLU A 60 -2.55 7.54 -7.62
CA GLU A 60 -2.58 6.28 -8.36
C GLU A 60 -3.69 6.24 -9.42
N TYR A 61 -4.86 6.82 -9.13
CA TYR A 61 -5.94 6.98 -10.09
C TYR A 61 -5.49 7.82 -11.29
N LEU A 62 -4.78 8.93 -11.05
CA LEU A 62 -4.22 9.74 -12.14
C LEU A 62 -3.29 8.89 -13.03
N GLY A 63 -2.41 8.10 -12.41
CA GLY A 63 -1.49 7.22 -13.14
C GLY A 63 -2.20 6.15 -13.97
N ARG A 64 -3.33 5.61 -13.47
CA ARG A 64 -4.11 4.58 -14.16
C ARG A 64 -5.05 5.11 -15.23
N SER A 65 -5.61 6.31 -15.03
CA SER A 65 -6.70 6.85 -15.86
C SER A 65 -6.25 7.97 -16.81
N GLY A 66 -5.18 8.69 -16.47
CA GLY A 66 -4.82 9.95 -17.11
C GLY A 66 -5.81 11.09 -16.86
N ASP A 67 -6.79 10.93 -15.96
CA ASP A 67 -7.89 11.89 -15.74
C ASP A 67 -7.44 13.09 -14.89
N ARG A 68 -6.69 13.97 -15.54
CA ARG A 68 -6.21 15.23 -14.98
C ARG A 68 -7.35 16.14 -14.52
N ARG A 69 -8.49 16.12 -15.22
CA ARG A 69 -9.65 16.97 -14.90
C ARG A 69 -10.22 16.66 -13.52
N MET A 70 -10.45 15.38 -13.20
CA MET A 70 -10.95 14.96 -11.88
C MET A 70 -9.95 15.33 -10.77
N VAL A 71 -8.67 15.06 -11.00
CA VAL A 71 -7.61 15.29 -10.01
C VAL A 71 -7.42 16.77 -9.70
N ASP A 72 -7.42 17.62 -10.73
CA ASP A 72 -7.32 19.08 -10.56
C ASP A 72 -8.57 19.64 -9.87
N ALA A 73 -9.75 19.11 -10.18
CA ALA A 73 -11.00 19.51 -9.51
C ALA A 73 -11.02 19.14 -8.00
N LEU A 74 -10.29 18.09 -7.60
CA LEU A 74 -10.14 17.67 -6.21
C LEU A 74 -9.04 18.44 -5.45
N GLU A 75 -8.18 19.22 -6.12
CA GLU A 75 -7.09 19.97 -5.48
C GLU A 75 -7.56 20.81 -4.28
N PRO A 76 -8.67 21.59 -4.37
CA PRO A 76 -9.13 22.39 -3.23
C PRO A 76 -9.46 21.55 -1.99
N LYS A 77 -9.99 20.33 -2.17
CA LYS A 77 -10.31 19.42 -1.06
C LYS A 77 -9.04 18.84 -0.43
N VAL A 78 -8.07 18.46 -1.25
CA VAL A 78 -6.76 17.98 -0.76
C VAL A 78 -6.04 19.08 0.02
N MET A 79 -6.05 20.32 -0.47
CA MET A 79 -5.43 21.44 0.25
C MET A 79 -6.17 21.79 1.54
N ALA A 80 -7.51 21.75 1.54
CA ALA A 80 -8.31 21.94 2.75
C ALA A 80 -8.02 20.85 3.81
N LEU A 81 -7.80 19.61 3.38
CA LEU A 81 -7.38 18.52 4.28
C LEU A 81 -6.02 18.81 4.94
N PHE A 82 -5.05 19.35 4.21
CA PHE A 82 -3.77 19.72 4.82
C PHE A 82 -3.89 20.93 5.76
N GLU A 83 -4.78 21.88 5.48
CA GLU A 83 -5.10 22.94 6.44
C GLU A 83 -5.76 22.39 7.72
N TYR A 84 -6.58 21.33 7.64
CA TYR A 84 -7.07 20.62 8.83
C TYR A 84 -5.93 20.05 9.67
N PHE A 85 -4.89 19.47 9.04
CA PHE A 85 -3.77 18.86 9.75
C PHE A 85 -2.78 19.87 10.35
N LYS A 86 -2.77 21.11 9.85
CA LYS A 86 -1.81 22.16 10.23
C LYS A 86 -1.77 22.47 11.74
N PRO A 87 -2.89 22.60 12.47
CA PRO A 87 -2.87 22.86 13.92
C PRO A 87 -2.35 21.69 14.76
N PHE A 88 -2.27 20.48 14.19
CA PHE A 88 -1.74 19.29 14.86
C PHE A 88 -0.23 19.14 14.69
N ARG A 89 0.41 20.00 13.90
CA ARG A 89 1.86 19.96 13.72
C ARG A 89 2.56 20.50 14.95
N ASN A 90 3.45 19.70 15.53
CA ASN A 90 4.29 20.10 16.65
C ASN A 90 5.56 20.83 16.18
N GLU A 91 6.44 21.14 17.13
CA GLU A 91 7.71 21.86 16.90
C GLU A 91 8.69 21.10 15.98
N ASP A 92 8.58 19.78 15.91
CA ASP A 92 9.38 18.93 15.03
C ASP A 92 8.74 18.78 13.63
N GLY A 93 7.56 19.38 13.41
CA GLY A 93 6.80 19.27 12.17
C GLY A 93 5.97 17.98 12.03
N LEU A 94 5.92 17.14 13.06
CA LEU A 94 5.12 15.93 13.10
C LEU A 94 3.68 16.23 13.54
N LEU A 95 2.72 15.46 13.02
CA LEU A 95 1.36 15.42 13.54
C LEU A 95 1.35 14.80 14.94
N GLU A 96 0.77 15.52 15.88
CA GLU A 96 0.64 15.20 17.30
C GLU A 96 -0.82 15.39 17.74
N LYS A 97 -1.33 14.47 18.57
CA LYS A 97 -2.66 14.57 19.21
C LYS A 97 -3.81 14.73 18.23
N LEU A 98 -3.76 13.96 17.14
CA LEU A 98 -4.85 13.88 16.17
C LEU A 98 -6.16 13.49 16.86
N LYS A 99 -7.25 14.11 16.39
CA LYS A 99 -8.61 13.85 16.88
C LYS A 99 -9.22 12.61 16.23
N SER A 100 -10.28 12.13 16.88
CA SER A 100 -11.11 11.01 16.42
C SER A 100 -10.31 9.71 16.31
N TRP A 101 -10.67 8.83 15.38
CA TRP A 101 -10.13 7.48 15.30
C TRP A 101 -8.87 7.41 14.43
N VAL A 102 -7.70 7.54 15.03
CA VAL A 102 -6.43 7.24 14.34
C VAL A 102 -6.33 5.72 14.14
N PHE A 103 -6.46 5.25 12.90
CA PHE A 103 -6.46 3.84 12.55
C PHE A 103 -5.24 3.48 11.68
N ILE A 104 -4.47 2.49 12.12
CA ILE A 104 -3.32 1.92 11.40
C ILE A 104 -3.72 0.58 10.77
N GLU A 105 -4.14 -0.37 11.61
CA GLU A 105 -4.63 -1.70 11.23
C GLU A 105 -5.20 -2.43 12.46
N TRP A 106 -5.87 -3.57 12.27
CA TRP A 106 -6.42 -4.41 13.34
C TRP A 106 -5.37 -5.17 14.18
N SER A 107 -4.37 -4.47 14.72
CA SER A 107 -3.30 -5.05 15.55
C SER A 107 -2.99 -4.20 16.79
N ALA A 108 -1.92 -4.55 17.50
CA ALA A 108 -1.44 -3.75 18.62
C ALA A 108 -1.08 -2.30 18.24
N ALA A 109 -0.74 -2.05 16.97
CA ALA A 109 -0.39 -0.72 16.47
C ALA A 109 -1.47 0.34 16.76
N ASN A 110 -2.75 -0.05 16.75
CA ASN A 110 -3.86 0.85 17.08
C ASN A 110 -3.88 1.32 18.55
N ARG A 111 -3.13 0.68 19.45
CA ARG A 111 -2.94 1.16 20.84
C ARG A 111 -1.82 2.19 20.96
N PHE A 112 -1.04 2.41 19.90
CA PHE A 112 0.17 3.24 19.90
C PHE A 112 -0.04 4.53 19.09
N THR A 113 -1.25 5.07 19.09
CA THR A 113 -1.63 6.16 18.17
C THR A 113 -1.46 7.56 18.74
N GLN A 114 -1.07 7.68 20.01
CA GLN A 114 -0.90 8.95 20.74
C GLN A 114 0.47 8.99 21.45
N ASP A 115 1.07 10.15 21.71
CA ASP A 115 0.66 11.48 21.23
C ASP A 115 1.09 11.70 19.77
N VAL A 116 2.32 11.28 19.44
CA VAL A 116 2.85 11.25 18.06
C VAL A 116 2.92 9.80 17.62
N ASN A 117 2.19 9.46 16.55
CA ASN A 117 2.30 8.16 15.89
C ASN A 117 3.18 8.28 14.64
N TYR A 118 4.29 7.55 14.60
CA TYR A 118 5.24 7.61 13.50
C TYR A 118 4.66 7.01 12.19
N PRO A 119 3.96 5.86 12.18
CA PRO A 119 3.27 5.36 10.98
C PRO A 119 2.32 6.38 10.32
N THR A 120 1.48 7.07 11.10
CA THR A 120 0.61 8.14 10.58
C THR A 120 1.41 9.29 9.97
N ASN A 121 2.55 9.64 10.56
CA ASN A 121 3.43 10.67 10.01
C ASN A 121 4.18 10.21 8.74
N MET A 122 4.50 8.92 8.61
CA MET A 122 5.03 8.33 7.37
C MET A 122 4.00 8.42 6.24
N LEU A 123 2.74 8.08 6.55
CA LEU A 123 1.62 8.22 5.61
C LEU A 123 1.35 9.70 5.26
N TYR A 124 1.43 10.61 6.24
CA TYR A 124 1.28 12.04 5.99
C TYR A 124 2.37 12.58 5.06
N ALA A 125 3.62 12.19 5.26
CA ALA A 125 4.71 12.51 4.33
C ALA A 125 4.42 11.99 2.92
N ALA A 126 3.91 10.77 2.78
CA ALA A 126 3.52 10.21 1.49
C ALA A 126 2.36 10.98 0.82
N ALA A 127 1.38 11.45 1.60
CA ALA A 127 0.27 12.25 1.09
C ALA A 127 0.73 13.64 0.61
N LEU A 128 1.62 14.30 1.36
CA LEU A 128 2.26 15.54 0.95
C LEU A 128 3.06 15.35 -0.35
N ASP A 129 3.77 14.24 -0.47
CA ASP A 129 4.51 13.88 -1.67
C ASP A 129 3.60 13.69 -2.89
N ALA A 130 2.54 12.90 -2.74
CA ALA A 130 1.56 12.66 -3.78
C ALA A 130 0.92 13.97 -4.27
N ALA A 131 0.45 14.81 -3.34
CA ALA A 131 -0.10 16.12 -3.69
C ALA A 131 0.96 17.05 -4.30
N GLY A 132 2.19 17.02 -3.80
CA GLY A 132 3.31 17.79 -4.32
C GLY A 132 3.62 17.46 -5.79
N ARG A 133 3.56 16.18 -6.17
CA ARG A 133 3.72 15.72 -7.55
C ARG A 133 2.49 16.01 -8.41
N MET A 134 1.29 15.68 -7.94
CA MET A 134 0.05 15.89 -8.69
C MET A 134 -0.16 17.36 -9.07
N TYR A 135 0.09 18.27 -8.11
CA TYR A 135 -0.23 19.70 -8.23
C TYR A 135 0.99 20.61 -8.38
N SER A 136 2.16 20.04 -8.64
CA SER A 136 3.42 20.79 -8.82
C SER A 136 3.74 21.75 -7.65
N LYS A 137 3.61 21.25 -6.41
CA LYS A 137 3.85 22.02 -5.17
C LYS A 137 5.13 21.55 -4.46
N PRO A 138 6.32 22.02 -4.88
CA PRO A 138 7.60 21.52 -4.36
C PRO A 138 7.80 21.76 -2.85
N GLN A 139 7.09 22.71 -2.25
CA GLN A 139 7.08 22.92 -0.80
C GLN A 139 6.51 21.73 -0.03
N LEU A 140 5.52 21.01 -0.59
CA LEU A 140 4.96 19.81 0.05
C LEU A 140 5.98 18.67 0.03
N LEU A 141 6.72 18.51 -1.07
CA LEU A 141 7.81 17.53 -1.19
C LEU A 141 8.90 17.78 -0.13
N ARG A 142 9.31 19.05 0.04
CA ARG A 142 10.30 19.41 1.07
C ARG A 142 9.79 19.13 2.49
N GLN A 143 8.51 19.39 2.75
CA GLN A 143 7.92 19.09 4.05
C GLN A 143 7.86 17.58 4.30
N ALA A 144 7.50 16.78 3.30
CA ALA A 144 7.49 15.33 3.38
C ALA A 144 8.88 14.79 3.76
N GLU A 145 9.93 15.25 3.08
CA GLU A 145 11.29 14.81 3.42
C GLU A 145 11.74 15.25 4.81
N ALA A 146 11.43 16.48 5.22
CA ALA A 146 11.71 16.94 6.58
C ALA A 146 11.04 16.07 7.66
N ILE A 147 9.81 15.62 7.41
CA ILE A 147 9.10 14.68 8.29
C ILE A 147 9.84 13.34 8.33
N ARG A 148 10.21 12.76 7.17
CA ARG A 148 10.97 11.49 7.12
C ARG A 148 12.30 11.59 7.86
N ASP A 149 13.00 12.70 7.70
CA ASP A 149 14.25 13.00 8.40
C ASP A 149 14.08 12.98 9.92
N VAL A 150 13.02 13.61 10.43
CA VAL A 150 12.70 13.61 11.87
C VAL A 150 12.37 12.19 12.34
N ILE A 151 11.56 11.45 11.58
CA ILE A 151 11.19 10.06 11.92
C ILE A 151 12.44 9.18 11.97
N ARG A 152 13.35 9.26 10.99
CA ARG A 152 14.62 8.52 11.01
C ARG A 152 15.43 8.80 12.28
N ARG A 153 15.46 10.05 12.74
CA ARG A 153 16.20 10.43 13.95
C ARG A 153 15.52 10.02 15.25
N GLN A 154 14.20 10.09 15.34
CA GLN A 154 13.46 9.87 16.59
C GLN A 154 12.97 8.43 16.78
N SER A 155 12.54 7.79 15.70
CA SER A 155 11.83 6.50 15.74
C SER A 155 12.77 5.31 15.59
N PHE A 156 13.86 5.43 14.83
CA PHE A 156 14.81 4.32 14.68
C PHE A 156 15.73 4.21 15.90
N ASP A 157 15.64 3.10 16.63
CA ASP A 157 16.42 2.87 17.86
C ASP A 157 17.76 2.15 17.63
N GLY A 158 18.17 2.01 16.36
CA GLY A 158 19.34 1.26 15.94
C GLY A 158 19.02 -0.17 15.49
N GLU A 159 17.84 -0.69 15.83
CA GLU A 159 17.39 -2.02 15.43
C GLU A 159 16.05 -2.03 14.70
N PHE A 160 15.06 -1.33 15.25
CA PHE A 160 13.70 -1.22 14.72
C PHE A 160 13.21 0.23 14.79
N PHE A 161 12.15 0.53 14.05
CA PHE A 161 11.36 1.75 14.26
C PHE A 161 10.37 1.55 15.41
N VAL A 162 10.29 2.53 16.31
CA VAL A 162 9.25 2.57 17.34
C VAL A 162 7.97 3.20 16.78
N ASP A 163 6.81 2.74 17.24
CA ASP A 163 5.51 3.17 16.73
C ASP A 163 5.14 4.59 17.12
N ASN A 164 5.52 5.02 18.34
CA ASN A 164 5.06 6.30 18.87
C ASN A 164 5.99 6.92 19.91
N ALA A 165 5.79 8.23 20.08
CA ALA A 165 6.34 9.02 21.16
C ALA A 165 5.22 9.70 21.97
N VAL A 166 5.48 9.95 23.25
CA VAL A 166 4.54 10.56 24.19
C VAL A 166 5.14 11.82 24.77
N ARG A 167 4.31 12.85 24.99
CA ARG A 167 4.80 14.10 25.58
C ARG A 167 4.82 14.00 27.10
N ARG A 168 6.02 14.16 27.68
CA ARG A 168 6.24 14.15 29.13
C ARG A 168 7.00 15.39 29.54
N ARG A 169 6.42 16.16 30.48
CA ARG A 169 7.02 17.40 31.00
C ARG A 169 7.51 18.35 29.89
N GLY A 170 6.73 18.48 28.82
CA GLY A 170 7.03 19.35 27.68
C GLY A 170 7.98 18.76 26.63
N ARG A 171 8.64 17.63 26.88
CA ARG A 171 9.49 16.94 25.88
C ARG A 171 8.76 15.76 25.24
N LEU A 172 9.02 15.56 23.95
CA LEU A 172 8.60 14.36 23.25
C LEU A 172 9.60 13.22 23.53
N GLU A 173 9.09 12.09 24.04
CA GLU A 173 9.90 10.91 24.38
C GLU A 173 9.42 9.71 23.56
N PRO A 174 10.26 9.15 22.66
CA PRO A 174 9.99 7.88 22.00
C PRO A 174 9.71 6.76 23.00
N THR A 175 8.69 5.95 22.72
CA THR A 175 8.34 4.80 23.56
C THR A 175 9.21 3.58 23.21
N ARG A 176 8.82 2.40 23.70
CA ARG A 176 9.38 1.10 23.29
C ARG A 176 8.38 0.25 22.50
N ASN A 177 7.24 0.83 22.12
CA ASN A 177 6.22 0.11 21.37
C ASN A 177 6.74 -0.12 19.96
N ARG A 178 6.70 -1.37 19.50
CA ARG A 178 7.17 -1.78 18.18
C ARG A 178 6.19 -2.76 17.56
N SER A 179 5.79 -2.51 16.33
CA SER A 179 4.92 -3.36 15.53
C SER A 179 5.56 -3.69 14.19
N GLU A 180 5.16 -4.82 13.60
CA GLU A 180 5.51 -5.17 12.23
C GLU A 180 5.11 -4.09 11.23
N VAL A 181 3.88 -3.59 11.36
CA VAL A 181 3.32 -2.59 10.46
C VAL A 181 4.09 -1.28 10.50
N CYS A 182 4.64 -0.87 11.64
CA CYS A 182 5.52 0.30 11.71
C CYS A 182 6.77 0.12 10.84
N GLN A 183 7.34 -1.08 10.83
CA GLN A 183 8.50 -1.39 9.97
C GLN A 183 8.08 -1.38 8.51
N TYR A 184 6.93 -1.98 8.19
CA TYR A 184 6.43 -2.00 6.81
C TYR A 184 6.14 -0.59 6.29
N PHE A 185 5.55 0.28 7.10
CA PHE A 185 5.35 1.70 6.75
C PHE A 185 6.69 2.41 6.51
N ALA A 186 7.70 2.17 7.34
CA ALA A 186 9.00 2.83 7.20
C ALA A 186 9.62 2.55 5.83
N PHE A 187 9.59 1.31 5.36
CA PHE A 187 10.07 0.95 4.02
C PHE A 187 9.11 1.38 2.90
N TYR A 188 7.80 1.20 3.11
CA TYR A 188 6.80 1.47 2.07
C TYR A 188 6.76 2.96 1.70
N PHE A 189 6.89 3.84 2.69
CA PHE A 189 6.86 5.29 2.56
C PHE A 189 8.24 5.97 2.48
N GLY A 190 9.31 5.19 2.32
CA GLY A 190 10.65 5.72 2.02
C GLY A 190 11.36 6.38 3.20
N VAL A 191 10.97 6.10 4.43
CA VAL A 191 11.79 6.43 5.62
C VAL A 191 13.00 5.51 5.72
N ALA A 192 12.84 4.26 5.31
CA ALA A 192 13.90 3.26 5.25
C ALA A 192 14.01 2.66 3.85
N SER A 193 15.20 2.16 3.52
CA SER A 193 15.46 1.37 2.33
C SER A 193 16.40 0.20 2.66
N PRO A 194 16.46 -0.86 1.85
CA PRO A 194 17.42 -1.94 2.04
C PRO A 194 18.89 -1.47 2.06
N GLU A 195 19.18 -0.35 1.40
CA GLU A 195 20.52 0.24 1.32
C GLU A 195 20.86 1.03 2.59
N THR A 196 19.90 1.74 3.18
CA THR A 196 20.09 2.55 4.39
C THR A 196 19.90 1.76 5.68
N HIS A 197 19.07 0.71 5.66
CA HIS A 197 18.67 -0.09 6.82
C HIS A 197 18.79 -1.60 6.53
N ALA A 198 19.90 -2.02 5.92
CA ALA A 198 20.14 -3.39 5.45
C ALA A 198 19.93 -4.47 6.51
N ALA A 199 20.35 -4.21 7.76
CA ALA A 199 20.20 -5.17 8.86
C ALA A 199 18.72 -5.41 9.21
N LEU A 200 17.93 -4.34 9.30
CA LEU A 200 16.50 -4.43 9.52
C LEU A 200 15.79 -5.10 8.33
N TRP A 201 16.13 -4.70 7.10
CA TRP A 201 15.56 -5.32 5.89
C TRP A 201 15.76 -6.83 5.87
N ARG A 202 16.98 -7.32 6.14
CA ARG A 202 17.26 -8.77 6.15
C ARG A 202 16.42 -9.53 7.18
N LYS A 203 16.16 -8.95 8.36
CA LYS A 203 15.27 -9.55 9.37
C LYS A 203 13.84 -9.63 8.84
N LEU A 204 13.31 -8.53 8.32
CA LEU A 204 11.94 -8.48 7.77
C LEU A 204 11.76 -9.44 6.59
N GLU A 205 12.75 -9.53 5.70
CA GLU A 205 12.72 -10.42 4.54
C GLU A 205 12.72 -11.89 4.97
N ARG A 206 13.62 -12.29 5.87
CA ARG A 206 13.90 -13.71 6.15
C ARG A 206 13.11 -14.29 7.31
N ASP A 207 12.90 -13.50 8.36
CA ASP A 207 12.47 -14.02 9.66
C ASP A 207 11.02 -13.62 10.01
N PHE A 208 10.44 -12.68 9.26
CA PHE A 208 9.04 -12.29 9.38
C PHE A 208 8.23 -13.00 8.29
N GLY A 209 6.89 -13.03 8.41
CA GLY A 209 6.02 -13.75 7.49
C GLY A 209 4.88 -14.51 8.18
N PRO A 210 4.08 -15.28 7.43
CA PRO A 210 2.89 -15.97 7.95
C PRO A 210 3.21 -16.96 9.07
N LEU A 211 4.41 -17.56 9.06
CA LEU A 211 4.83 -18.53 10.07
C LEU A 211 5.36 -17.89 11.36
N ARG A 212 5.52 -16.57 11.41
CA ARG A 212 6.14 -15.88 12.55
C ARG A 212 5.40 -16.11 13.87
N LYS A 213 4.06 -16.11 13.84
CA LYS A 213 3.24 -16.37 15.04
C LYS A 213 3.49 -17.77 15.62
N THR A 214 3.74 -18.76 14.75
CA THR A 214 4.02 -20.14 15.14
C THR A 214 5.46 -20.33 15.64
N THR A 215 6.43 -19.69 14.98
CA THR A 215 7.85 -19.77 15.39
C THR A 215 8.16 -18.96 16.64
N GLY A 216 7.34 -17.94 16.94
CA GLY A 216 7.53 -17.06 18.10
C GLY A 216 8.75 -16.13 17.96
N ALA A 217 9.21 -15.87 16.74
CA ALA A 217 10.35 -14.99 16.48
C ALA A 217 10.01 -13.53 16.81
N PHE A 218 10.96 -12.80 17.43
CA PHE A 218 10.85 -11.38 17.79
C PHE A 218 9.63 -11.03 18.66
N LYS A 219 9.37 -11.75 19.75
CA LYS A 219 8.13 -11.57 20.57
C LYS A 219 7.86 -10.13 21.03
N GLU A 220 8.90 -9.32 21.13
CA GLU A 220 8.86 -7.90 21.44
C GLU A 220 8.27 -7.01 20.33
N ILE A 221 8.13 -7.53 19.11
CA ILE A 221 7.53 -6.85 17.96
C ILE A 221 6.11 -7.37 17.74
N HIS A 222 5.11 -6.51 17.90
CA HIS A 222 3.73 -6.92 17.71
C HIS A 222 3.43 -7.30 16.25
N ALA A 223 2.79 -8.46 16.05
CA ALA A 223 2.48 -8.98 14.72
C ALA A 223 1.45 -8.12 13.98
N ALA A 224 1.59 -8.07 12.65
CA ALA A 224 0.63 -7.45 11.75
C ALA A 224 -0.67 -8.27 11.65
N ASN A 225 -1.70 -7.66 11.06
CA ASN A 225 -2.93 -8.33 10.65
C ASN A 225 -3.10 -8.25 9.12
N SER A 226 -4.20 -8.79 8.59
CA SER A 226 -4.53 -8.87 7.17
C SER A 226 -4.43 -7.49 6.49
N PHE A 227 -5.17 -6.49 7.00
CA PHE A 227 -5.16 -5.12 6.46
C PHE A 227 -4.64 -4.10 7.47
N ILE A 228 -3.60 -3.30 7.18
CA ILE A 228 -2.80 -3.27 5.95
C ILE A 228 -1.47 -4.01 6.05
N GLY A 229 -1.10 -4.55 7.21
CA GLY A 229 0.25 -5.03 7.45
C GLY A 229 0.69 -6.15 6.51
N ASN A 230 -0.09 -7.22 6.35
CA ASN A 230 0.25 -8.30 5.42
C ASN A 230 0.27 -7.83 3.95
N VAL A 231 -0.63 -6.93 3.58
CA VAL A 231 -0.65 -6.32 2.23
C VAL A 231 0.65 -5.55 1.96
N LEU A 232 1.07 -4.68 2.89
CA LEU A 232 2.32 -3.94 2.75
C LEU A 232 3.53 -4.85 2.71
N ARG A 233 3.54 -5.94 3.49
CA ARG A 233 4.61 -6.93 3.44
C ARG A 233 4.78 -7.49 2.03
N LEU A 234 3.70 -7.94 1.39
CA LEU A 234 3.75 -8.46 0.02
C LEU A 234 4.23 -7.39 -0.97
N GLU A 235 3.80 -6.13 -0.82
CA GLU A 235 4.30 -5.02 -1.65
C GLU A 235 5.80 -4.76 -1.47
N LEU A 236 6.33 -4.91 -0.25
CA LEU A 236 7.77 -4.76 -0.01
C LEU A 236 8.58 -5.88 -0.66
N LEU A 237 8.10 -7.13 -0.58
CA LEU A 237 8.72 -8.25 -1.28
C LEU A 237 8.67 -8.06 -2.80
N ALA A 238 7.54 -7.53 -3.32
CA ALA A 238 7.36 -7.23 -4.73
C ALA A 238 8.36 -6.19 -5.25
N ARG A 239 8.63 -5.12 -4.49
CA ARG A 239 9.68 -4.13 -4.81
C ARG A 239 11.08 -4.75 -4.92
N ARG A 240 11.30 -5.95 -4.37
CA ARG A 240 12.57 -6.70 -4.48
C ARG A 240 12.51 -7.86 -5.47
N GLY A 241 11.39 -8.04 -6.17
CA GLY A 241 11.21 -9.09 -7.18
C GLY A 241 11.26 -10.50 -6.61
N LEU A 242 10.90 -10.68 -5.34
CA LEU A 242 10.95 -11.95 -4.60
C LEU A 242 9.73 -12.84 -4.91
N GLY A 243 9.46 -13.08 -6.21
CA GLY A 243 8.23 -13.73 -6.71
C GLY A 243 7.90 -15.08 -6.06
N GLN A 244 8.90 -15.93 -5.82
CA GLN A 244 8.68 -17.21 -5.13
C GLN A 244 8.21 -17.02 -3.68
N GLN A 245 8.85 -16.14 -2.93
CA GLN A 245 8.47 -15.87 -1.55
C GLN A 245 7.08 -15.22 -1.47
N ILE A 246 6.76 -14.34 -2.42
CA ILE A 246 5.43 -13.75 -2.56
C ILE A 246 4.36 -14.83 -2.77
N LEU A 247 4.61 -15.81 -3.65
CA LEU A 247 3.71 -16.94 -3.84
C LEU A 247 3.52 -17.71 -2.53
N ASP A 248 4.62 -18.14 -1.90
CA ASP A 248 4.58 -18.96 -0.69
C ASP A 248 3.86 -18.25 0.47
N GLU A 249 4.12 -16.94 0.64
CA GLU A 249 3.46 -16.16 1.68
C GLU A 249 2.02 -15.81 1.36
N SER A 250 1.66 -15.60 0.09
CA SER A 250 0.26 -15.42 -0.31
C SER A 250 -0.56 -16.67 0.04
N LEU A 251 0.00 -17.86 -0.20
CA LEU A 251 -0.63 -19.12 0.24
C LEU A 251 -0.74 -19.19 1.77
N GLY A 252 0.35 -18.88 2.49
CA GLY A 252 0.38 -18.90 3.96
C GLY A 252 -0.61 -17.92 4.61
N TYR A 253 -0.84 -16.76 4.00
CA TYR A 253 -1.76 -15.75 4.53
C TYR A 253 -3.21 -15.97 4.16
N GLN A 254 -3.52 -16.63 3.04
CA GLN A 254 -4.86 -16.53 2.44
C GLN A 254 -5.48 -17.86 1.99
N LEU A 255 -4.68 -18.90 1.71
CA LEU A 255 -5.23 -20.15 1.16
C LEU A 255 -6.26 -20.78 2.10
N TYR A 256 -5.98 -20.81 3.40
CA TYR A 256 -6.91 -21.36 4.39
C TYR A 256 -8.23 -20.56 4.49
N MET A 257 -8.25 -19.27 4.14
CA MET A 257 -9.46 -18.47 4.09
C MET A 257 -10.31 -18.89 2.88
N ALA A 258 -9.67 -18.95 1.71
CA ALA A 258 -10.30 -19.37 0.46
C ALA A 258 -10.84 -20.81 0.54
N ASP A 259 -10.09 -21.75 1.11
CA ASP A 259 -10.52 -23.14 1.28
C ASP A 259 -11.75 -23.27 2.19
N ARG A 260 -11.89 -22.37 3.17
CA ARG A 260 -12.97 -22.44 4.17
C ARG A 260 -14.25 -21.72 3.74
N THR A 261 -14.14 -20.58 3.07
CA THR A 261 -15.33 -19.74 2.77
C THR A 261 -15.44 -19.35 1.30
N GLY A 262 -14.46 -19.69 0.45
CA GLY A 262 -14.40 -19.22 -0.94
C GLY A 262 -14.10 -17.72 -1.08
N THR A 263 -13.75 -17.05 0.02
CA THR A 263 -13.58 -15.59 0.12
C THR A 263 -12.41 -15.26 1.05
N LEU A 264 -11.96 -14.01 1.05
CA LEU A 264 -10.84 -13.53 1.88
C LEU A 264 -11.33 -12.58 2.97
N TRP A 265 -10.66 -12.62 4.12
CA TRP A 265 -11.22 -12.14 5.39
C TRP A 265 -10.64 -10.79 5.82
N GLU A 266 -11.39 -10.10 6.67
CA GLU A 266 -11.00 -8.82 7.28
C GLU A 266 -9.80 -8.95 8.24
N ASN A 267 -9.74 -10.09 8.92
CA ASN A 267 -8.75 -10.42 9.91
C ASN A 267 -8.09 -11.75 9.54
N ASP A 268 -6.98 -12.08 10.19
CA ASP A 268 -6.32 -13.38 10.06
C ASP A 268 -7.09 -14.55 10.73
N GLY A 269 -8.26 -14.28 11.33
CA GLY A 269 -9.16 -15.29 11.86
C GLY A 269 -10.64 -14.98 11.54
N PRO A 270 -11.53 -15.98 11.69
CA PRO A 270 -12.93 -15.88 11.27
C PRO A 270 -13.82 -15.19 12.33
N TYR A 271 -13.25 -14.25 13.08
CA TYR A 271 -13.94 -13.56 14.18
C TYR A 271 -14.54 -12.21 13.77
N ALA A 272 -14.48 -11.87 12.49
CA ALA A 272 -15.07 -10.68 11.87
C ALA A 272 -15.58 -11.05 10.46
N SER A 273 -15.69 -10.07 9.53
CA SER A 273 -16.13 -10.38 8.17
C SER A 273 -15.18 -11.37 7.49
N CYS A 274 -15.73 -12.47 6.99
CA CYS A 274 -15.01 -13.46 6.18
C CYS A 274 -15.12 -13.16 4.67
N ASN A 275 -15.58 -11.97 4.29
CA ASN A 275 -15.65 -11.56 2.89
C ASN A 275 -15.40 -10.04 2.79
N HIS A 276 -14.15 -9.66 2.56
CA HIS A 276 -13.74 -8.26 2.59
C HIS A 276 -12.95 -7.85 1.34
N GLY A 277 -13.44 -6.81 0.66
CA GLY A 277 -12.93 -6.39 -0.66
C GLY A 277 -11.45 -6.01 -0.71
N PHE A 278 -10.88 -5.39 0.33
CA PHE A 278 -9.45 -5.02 0.33
C PHE A 278 -8.54 -6.24 0.07
N ALA A 279 -8.96 -7.44 0.49
CA ALA A 279 -8.13 -8.63 0.44
C ALA A 279 -7.96 -9.14 -1.01
N SER A 280 -8.81 -8.69 -1.94
CA SER A 280 -8.63 -8.88 -3.38
C SER A 280 -7.34 -8.27 -3.94
N HIS A 281 -6.60 -7.49 -3.15
CA HIS A 281 -5.25 -7.03 -3.50
C HIS A 281 -4.29 -8.19 -3.83
N VAL A 282 -4.58 -9.40 -3.36
CA VAL A 282 -3.86 -10.60 -3.81
C VAL A 282 -3.86 -10.75 -5.33
N VAL A 283 -4.93 -10.34 -6.03
CA VAL A 283 -4.97 -10.42 -7.49
C VAL A 283 -3.87 -9.56 -8.10
N GLN A 284 -3.68 -8.34 -7.58
CA GLN A 284 -2.61 -7.45 -8.02
C GLN A 284 -1.23 -8.10 -7.83
N VAL A 285 -0.99 -8.68 -6.64
CA VAL A 285 0.29 -9.31 -6.30
C VAL A 285 0.54 -10.56 -7.15
N LEU A 286 -0.45 -11.45 -7.31
CA LEU A 286 -0.29 -12.67 -8.11
C LEU A 286 -0.10 -12.35 -9.60
N TYR A 287 -0.88 -11.41 -10.16
CA TYR A 287 -0.73 -11.05 -11.57
C TYR A 287 0.61 -10.34 -11.84
N ARG A 288 1.01 -9.41 -10.95
CA ARG A 288 2.25 -8.65 -11.12
C ARG A 288 3.48 -9.51 -10.89
N ASP A 289 3.50 -10.28 -9.80
CA ASP A 289 4.74 -10.84 -9.25
C ASP A 289 4.86 -12.36 -9.42
N VAL A 290 3.77 -13.08 -9.69
CA VAL A 290 3.76 -14.53 -9.94
C VAL A 290 3.54 -14.83 -11.42
N LEU A 291 2.49 -14.28 -12.02
CA LEU A 291 2.24 -14.39 -13.46
C LEU A 291 3.28 -13.59 -14.25
N GLY A 292 3.55 -12.35 -13.84
CA GLY A 292 4.64 -11.53 -14.38
C GLY A 292 4.21 -10.28 -15.14
N PHE A 293 2.95 -9.84 -15.06
CA PHE A 293 2.52 -8.54 -15.59
C PHE A 293 3.02 -7.39 -14.71
N GLN A 294 4.33 -7.15 -14.75
CA GLN A 294 5.00 -6.19 -13.87
C GLN A 294 4.44 -4.76 -14.01
N PHE A 295 4.10 -4.37 -15.24
CA PHE A 295 3.52 -3.07 -15.53
C PHE A 295 2.56 -3.17 -16.72
N VAL A 296 1.36 -2.63 -16.57
CA VAL A 296 0.36 -2.53 -17.64
C VAL A 296 -0.16 -1.10 -17.63
N ASP A 297 0.09 -0.39 -18.73
CA ASP A 297 -0.30 1.01 -18.92
C ASP A 297 -1.23 1.12 -20.13
N PRO A 298 -2.56 1.10 -19.88
CA PRO A 298 -3.56 1.30 -20.92
C PRO A 298 -3.54 2.70 -21.55
N VAL A 299 -2.97 3.70 -20.89
CA VAL A 299 -2.93 5.09 -21.38
C VAL A 299 -1.76 5.27 -22.34
N GLY A 300 -0.55 4.92 -21.91
CA GLY A 300 0.66 4.98 -22.71
C GLY A 300 0.86 3.81 -23.66
N LYS A 301 -0.02 2.80 -23.64
CA LYS A 301 0.04 1.58 -24.46
C LYS A 301 1.35 0.80 -24.28
N ARG A 302 1.74 0.60 -23.02
CA ARG A 302 2.98 -0.11 -22.67
C ARG A 302 2.70 -1.26 -21.72
N VAL A 303 3.36 -2.38 -21.96
CA VAL A 303 3.32 -3.57 -21.13
C VAL A 303 4.75 -3.97 -20.83
N ARG A 304 5.06 -4.16 -19.55
CA ARG A 304 6.30 -4.82 -19.12
C ARG A 304 5.96 -6.14 -18.44
N ILE A 305 6.53 -7.20 -18.98
CA ILE A 305 6.42 -8.55 -18.45
C ILE A 305 7.77 -8.92 -17.85
N ARG A 306 7.73 -9.51 -16.66
CA ARG A 306 8.90 -10.12 -16.04
C ARG A 306 8.53 -11.51 -15.56
N VAL A 307 8.97 -12.54 -16.28
CA VAL A 307 8.74 -13.94 -15.88
C VAL A 307 9.57 -14.21 -14.63
N PRO A 308 8.97 -14.48 -13.46
CA PRO A 308 9.71 -14.57 -12.21
C PRO A 308 10.37 -15.94 -12.06
N ARG A 309 11.40 -16.01 -11.21
CA ARG A 309 11.84 -17.30 -10.66
C ARG A 309 10.71 -17.86 -9.81
N SER A 310 10.21 -19.04 -10.19
CA SER A 310 9.09 -19.69 -9.53
C SER A 310 9.29 -21.20 -9.46
N ALA A 311 8.70 -21.85 -8.47
CA ALA A 311 8.60 -23.29 -8.30
C ALA A 311 7.48 -23.89 -9.16
N LEU A 312 6.48 -23.10 -9.57
CA LEU A 312 5.36 -23.58 -10.39
C LEU A 312 5.84 -24.20 -11.71
N ALA A 313 5.13 -25.22 -12.20
CA ALA A 313 5.40 -25.83 -13.49
C ALA A 313 4.98 -24.92 -14.66
N TRP A 314 3.91 -24.15 -14.46
CA TRP A 314 3.37 -23.20 -15.43
C TRP A 314 2.52 -22.15 -14.70
N CYS A 315 2.25 -21.04 -15.37
CA CYS A 315 1.28 -20.03 -14.95
C CYS A 315 0.66 -19.37 -16.18
N GLU A 316 -0.60 -19.00 -16.09
CA GLU A 316 -1.34 -18.34 -17.17
C GLU A 316 -2.32 -17.34 -16.57
N GLY A 317 -2.53 -16.24 -17.27
CA GLY A 317 -3.59 -15.31 -16.94
C GLY A 317 -3.83 -14.29 -18.05
N ARG A 318 -4.98 -13.64 -17.95
CA ARG A 318 -5.45 -12.63 -18.90
C ARG A 318 -5.94 -11.42 -18.14
N VAL A 319 -5.61 -10.23 -18.65
CA VAL A 319 -6.16 -8.95 -18.19
C VAL A 319 -7.00 -8.32 -19.30
N PRO A 320 -8.18 -7.75 -18.97
CA PRO A 320 -8.94 -6.95 -19.92
C PRO A 320 -8.21 -5.62 -20.19
N LEU A 321 -8.29 -5.17 -21.44
CA LEU A 321 -7.83 -3.88 -21.93
C LEU A 321 -8.94 -3.26 -22.80
N PRO A 322 -8.97 -1.93 -22.99
CA PRO A 322 -9.97 -1.30 -23.85
C PRO A 322 -9.99 -1.86 -25.28
N GLU A 323 -8.83 -2.29 -25.80
CA GLU A 323 -8.67 -2.82 -27.15
C GLU A 323 -8.77 -4.36 -27.26
N GLY A 324 -9.03 -5.07 -26.16
CA GLY A 324 -9.07 -6.54 -26.15
C GLY A 324 -8.54 -7.16 -24.86
N GLY A 325 -7.96 -8.35 -24.94
CA GLY A 325 -7.28 -8.97 -23.79
C GLY A 325 -5.78 -8.96 -23.97
N LEU A 326 -5.04 -8.82 -22.87
CA LEU A 326 -3.63 -9.18 -22.81
C LEU A 326 -3.49 -10.50 -22.05
N THR A 327 -2.96 -11.51 -22.72
CA THR A 327 -2.77 -12.86 -22.16
C THR A 327 -1.27 -13.14 -22.05
N LEU A 328 -0.86 -13.71 -20.91
CA LEU A 328 0.48 -14.22 -20.69
C LEU A 328 0.36 -15.65 -20.20
N ARG A 329 1.17 -16.53 -20.79
CA ARG A 329 1.38 -17.88 -20.32
C ARG A 329 2.86 -18.17 -20.28
N TRP A 330 3.33 -18.85 -19.24
CA TRP A 330 4.67 -19.42 -19.21
C TRP A 330 4.67 -20.82 -18.61
N TRP A 331 5.63 -21.65 -19.02
CA TRP A 331 5.78 -23.03 -18.56
C TRP A 331 7.23 -23.48 -18.59
N LYS A 332 7.58 -24.36 -17.67
CA LYS A 332 8.93 -24.94 -17.57
C LYS A 332 9.14 -26.05 -18.60
N GLN A 333 10.32 -26.05 -19.18
CA GLN A 333 10.94 -27.19 -19.87
C GLN A 333 12.24 -27.53 -19.14
N ALA A 334 12.86 -28.67 -19.49
CA ALA A 334 13.97 -29.25 -18.73
C ALA A 334 15.09 -28.24 -18.38
N ASP A 335 15.45 -27.35 -19.31
CA ASP A 335 16.55 -26.39 -19.19
C ASP A 335 16.12 -24.93 -19.38
N SER A 336 14.83 -24.66 -19.53
CA SER A 336 14.33 -23.34 -19.93
C SER A 336 12.91 -23.07 -19.44
N VAL A 337 12.52 -21.80 -19.43
CA VAL A 337 11.11 -21.38 -19.36
C VAL A 337 10.69 -20.94 -20.74
N CYS A 338 9.56 -21.46 -21.21
CA CYS A 338 8.91 -20.95 -22.41
C CYS A 338 7.77 -20.00 -22.01
N TYR A 339 7.50 -19.00 -22.84
CA TYR A 339 6.39 -18.09 -22.64
C TYR A 339 5.71 -17.73 -23.96
N HIS A 340 4.45 -17.34 -23.86
CA HIS A 340 3.64 -16.82 -24.94
C HIS A 340 2.90 -15.57 -24.46
N VAL A 341 2.89 -14.51 -25.27
CA VAL A 341 2.13 -13.28 -25.00
C VAL A 341 1.24 -12.98 -26.19
N ASP A 342 -0.04 -12.76 -25.90
CA ASP A 342 -1.00 -12.23 -26.86
C ASP A 342 -1.43 -10.84 -26.38
N ALA A 343 -1.07 -9.81 -27.15
CA ALA A 343 -1.31 -8.42 -26.81
C ALA A 343 -1.98 -7.68 -27.99
N PRO A 344 -2.95 -6.77 -27.74
CA PRO A 344 -3.55 -5.98 -28.81
C PRO A 344 -2.50 -5.10 -29.52
N ALA A 345 -2.66 -4.92 -30.82
CA ALA A 345 -1.70 -4.23 -31.70
C ALA A 345 -1.13 -2.87 -31.23
N PRO A 346 -1.87 -1.97 -30.54
CA PRO A 346 -1.28 -0.71 -30.11
C PRO A 346 -0.28 -0.84 -28.95
N TYR A 347 -0.23 -1.98 -28.24
CA TYR A 347 0.62 -2.14 -27.06
C TYR A 347 2.05 -2.52 -27.42
N GLN A 348 3.00 -1.78 -26.85
CA GLN A 348 4.41 -2.14 -26.86
C GLN A 348 4.69 -3.08 -25.69
N VAL A 349 5.14 -4.30 -25.99
CA VAL A 349 5.46 -5.33 -24.99
C VAL A 349 6.97 -5.42 -24.82
N GLU A 350 7.43 -5.22 -23.59
CA GLU A 350 8.80 -5.46 -23.13
C GLU A 350 8.82 -6.70 -22.23
N VAL A 351 9.67 -7.68 -22.53
CA VAL A 351 9.79 -8.91 -21.73
C VAL A 351 11.18 -9.00 -21.10
N GLU A 352 11.21 -9.06 -19.78
CA GLU A 352 12.40 -9.24 -18.97
C GLU A 352 12.50 -10.67 -18.44
N ASN A 353 13.70 -11.25 -18.51
CA ASN A 353 13.97 -12.56 -17.92
C ASN A 353 14.29 -12.44 -16.42
N GLY A 354 13.31 -12.73 -15.57
CA GLY A 354 13.49 -12.86 -14.12
C GLY A 354 13.60 -14.31 -13.62
N ALA A 355 13.55 -15.30 -14.52
CA ALA A 355 13.44 -16.72 -14.16
C ALA A 355 14.74 -17.32 -13.62
N GLY A 356 15.88 -16.69 -13.93
CA GLY A 356 17.21 -17.18 -13.57
C GLY A 356 17.72 -18.35 -14.40
N ILE A 357 16.98 -18.73 -15.45
CA ILE A 357 17.34 -19.71 -16.48
C ILE A 357 16.97 -19.15 -17.86
N THR A 358 17.30 -19.85 -18.95
CA THR A 358 16.97 -19.40 -20.31
C THR A 358 15.47 -19.22 -20.50
N LEU A 359 15.07 -18.05 -21.01
CA LEU A 359 13.69 -17.72 -21.36
C LEU A 359 13.51 -17.76 -22.89
N ARG A 360 12.47 -18.43 -23.39
CA ARG A 360 12.19 -18.60 -24.83
C ARG A 360 10.75 -18.24 -25.16
N GLU A 361 10.55 -17.36 -26.12
CA GLU A 361 9.22 -17.11 -26.69
C GLU A 361 8.80 -18.29 -27.57
N ARG A 362 7.54 -18.73 -27.44
CA ARG A 362 6.97 -19.84 -28.22
C ARG A 362 5.52 -19.63 -28.61
#